data_AF-A0A0L0LDB2-F1
#
_entry.id   AF-A0A0L0LDB2-F1
#
_cell.length_a   1.000
_cell.length_b   1.000
_cell.length_c   1.000
_cell.angle_alpha   90.00
_cell.angle_beta   90.00
_cell.angle_gamma   90.00
#
_symmetry.space_group_name_H-M   'P 1'
#
loop_
_entity.id
_entity.type
_entity.pdbx_description
1 polymer ?
#
loop_
_entity_poly.entity_id
_entity_poly.type
_entity_poly.pdbx_seq_one_letter_code
_entity_poly.pdbx_strand_id
1 'polypeptide(L)'
;MTIDTQHFKEVLSKEKETVEKQLASIGRMNPENPSDWQATIPENGADEADEGEVAGSLEQFENNNAEVENLERQLKDVKDALEKIENGTYGVCEVGGEEIEEDRLMANPSARTCKSHM
;
A
#
# COMPACT_ATOMS: atom_id res chain seq x y z
N MET A 1 26.96 2.68 -10.16
CA MET A 1 26.42 3.86 -9.47
C MET A 1 25.77 3.31 -8.22
N THR A 2 26.13 3.79 -7.03
CA THR A 2 25.50 3.32 -5.79
C THR A 2 24.17 4.04 -5.64
N ILE A 3 23.08 3.27 -5.58
CA ILE A 3 21.73 3.77 -5.30
C ILE A 3 21.75 4.53 -3.96
N ASP A 4 21.19 5.74 -3.92
CA ASP A 4 21.09 6.54 -2.70
C ASP A 4 19.97 5.99 -1.79
N THR A 5 20.28 4.94 -1.05
CA THR A 5 19.32 4.24 -0.18
C THR A 5 18.76 5.11 0.94
N GLN A 6 19.50 6.16 1.35
CA GLN A 6 19.06 7.08 2.39
C GLN A 6 17.91 7.96 1.90
N HIS A 7 18.03 8.53 0.70
CA HIS A 7 16.95 9.26 0.05
C HIS A 7 15.68 8.41 -0.07
N PHE A 8 15.81 7.19 -0.60
CA PHE A 8 14.66 6.28 -0.78
C PHE A 8 14.04 5.86 0.55
N LYS A 9 14.83 5.66 1.61
CA LYS A 9 14.31 5.35 2.95
C LYS A 9 13.40 6.45 3.47
N GLU A 10 13.76 7.72 3.30
CA GLU A 10 12.94 8.86 3.73
C GLU A 10 11.63 8.95 2.94
N VAL A 11 11.68 8.73 1.63
CA VAL A 11 10.49 8.73 0.76
C VAL A 11 9.54 7.58 1.13
N LEU A 12 10.07 6.36 1.25
CA LEU A 12 9.29 5.17 1.61
C LEU A 12 8.67 5.30 3.00
N SER A 13 9.38 5.90 3.96
CA SER A 13 8.82 6.12 5.30
C SER A 13 7.63 7.09 5.29
N LYS A 14 7.68 8.16 4.49
CA LYS A 14 6.54 9.07 4.31
C LYS A 14 5.38 8.41 3.58
N GLU A 15 5.68 7.60 2.56
CA GLU A 15 4.65 6.87 1.82
C GLU A 15 3.94 5.87 2.73
N LYS A 16 4.70 5.11 3.54
CA LYS A 16 4.16 4.21 4.56
C LYS A 16 3.16 4.93 5.47
N GLU A 17 3.55 6.06 6.06
CA GLU A 17 2.66 6.83 6.94
C GLU A 17 1.41 7.33 6.23
N THR A 18 1.51 7.67 4.94
CA THR A 18 0.38 8.13 4.13
C THR A 18 -0.60 7.01 3.87
N VAL A 19 -0.11 5.85 3.44
CA VAL A 19 -0.93 4.65 3.18
C VAL A 19 -1.59 4.16 4.47
N GLU A 20 -0.88 4.14 5.60
CA GLU A 20 -1.45 3.78 6.90
C GLU A 20 -2.58 4.72 7.33
N LYS A 21 -2.48 6.02 7.05
CA LYS A 21 -3.56 6.99 7.30
C LYS A 21 -4.76 6.78 6.38
N GLN A 22 -4.54 6.46 5.11
CA GLN A 22 -5.63 6.17 4.17
C GLN A 22 -6.38 4.92 4.60
N LEU A 23 -5.65 3.84 4.91
CA LEU A 23 -6.23 2.60 5.45
C LEU A 23 -7.02 2.84 6.74
N ALA A 24 -6.51 3.65 7.66
CA ALA A 24 -7.22 4.04 8.90
C ALA A 24 -8.50 4.87 8.66
N SER A 25 -8.64 5.50 7.50
CA SER A 25 -9.82 6.30 7.15
C SER A 25 -10.94 5.48 6.52
N ILE A 26 -10.62 4.40 5.81
CA ILE A 26 -11.59 3.60 5.03
C ILE A 26 -11.76 2.17 5.55
N GLY A 27 -10.93 1.75 6.50
CA GLY A 27 -10.93 0.42 7.06
C GLY A 27 -10.47 0.38 8.50
N ARG A 28 -10.50 -0.82 9.06
CA ARG A 28 -10.02 -1.15 10.41
C ARG A 28 -8.94 -2.21 10.30
N MET A 29 -7.88 -2.03 11.08
CA MET A 29 -6.86 -3.06 11.25
C MET A 29 -7.42 -4.21 12.09
N ASN A 30 -7.21 -5.44 11.66
CA ASN A 30 -7.59 -6.63 12.40
C ASN A 30 -6.71 -6.73 13.68
N PRO A 31 -7.31 -6.75 14.89
CA PRO A 31 -6.54 -6.84 16.13
C PRO A 31 -5.75 -8.16 16.27
N GLU A 32 -6.16 -9.21 15.55
CA GLU A 32 -5.47 -10.51 15.53
C GLU A 32 -4.35 -10.56 14.48
N ASN A 33 -4.41 -9.70 13.46
CA ASN A 33 -3.41 -9.61 12.40
C ASN A 33 -3.21 -8.17 11.92
N PRO A 34 -2.15 -7.46 12.35
CA PRO A 34 -1.91 -6.07 11.98
C PRO A 34 -1.52 -5.85 10.51
N SER A 35 -1.40 -6.92 9.72
CA SER A 35 -1.21 -6.86 8.26
C SER A 35 -2.50 -7.11 7.48
N ASP A 36 -3.63 -7.28 8.18
CA ASP A 36 -4.96 -7.54 7.60
C ASP A 36 -5.87 -6.36 7.92
N TRP A 37 -6.26 -5.61 6.89
CA TRP A 37 -7.19 -4.50 6.96
C TRP A 37 -8.54 -4.91 6.37
N GLN A 38 -9.61 -4.49 7.03
CA GLN A 38 -10.97 -4.76 6.57
C GLN A 38 -11.66 -3.44 6.32
N ALA A 39 -12.24 -3.26 5.14
CA ALA A 39 -13.12 -2.12 4.88
C ALA A 39 -14.25 -2.09 5.90
N THR A 40 -14.61 -0.88 6.32
CA THR A 40 -15.77 -0.66 7.18
C THR A 40 -16.91 -0.09 6.37
N ILE A 41 -18.13 -0.54 6.66
CA ILE A 41 -19.32 0.15 6.15
C ILE A 41 -19.40 1.47 6.91
N PRO A 42 -19.48 2.63 6.22
CA PRO A 42 -19.73 3.89 6.91
C PRO A 42 -21.09 3.80 7.63
N GLU A 43 -21.06 4.00 8.95
CA GLU A 43 -22.20 3.88 9.86
C GLU A 43 -23.22 5.03 9.75
N ASN A 44 -23.26 5.71 8.60
CA ASN A 44 -24.28 6.71 8.31
C ASN A 44 -25.64 6.02 8.14
N GLY A 45 -26.42 5.95 9.22
CA GLY A 45 -27.88 5.96 9.14
C GLY A 45 -28.61 4.62 9.04
N ALA A 46 -28.04 3.50 9.51
CA ALA A 46 -28.72 2.20 9.47
C ALA A 46 -30.08 2.14 10.23
N ASP A 47 -30.43 3.17 11.01
CA ASP A 47 -31.71 3.26 11.73
C ASP A 47 -32.85 3.88 10.88
N GLU A 48 -32.55 4.58 9.76
CA GLU A 48 -33.53 5.29 8.91
C GLU A 48 -33.22 5.25 7.39
N ALA A 49 -32.49 4.24 6.90
CA ALA A 49 -32.11 4.14 5.49
C ALA A 49 -33.27 3.61 4.60
N ASP A 50 -33.77 4.44 3.67
CA ASP A 50 -34.65 4.05 2.56
C ASP A 50 -33.87 3.16 1.55
N GLU A 51 -34.56 2.36 0.70
CA GLU A 51 -33.91 1.35 -0.18
C GLU A 51 -32.74 1.90 -1.05
N GLY A 52 -32.79 3.17 -1.44
CA GLY A 52 -31.70 3.84 -2.18
C GLY A 52 -30.44 4.15 -1.35
N GLU A 53 -30.58 4.38 -0.04
CA GLU A 53 -29.45 4.63 0.87
C GLU A 53 -28.72 3.32 1.24
N VAL A 54 -29.45 2.21 1.30
CA VAL A 54 -28.89 0.86 1.47
C VAL A 54 -28.07 0.44 0.25
N ALA A 55 -28.57 0.69 -0.97
CA ALA A 55 -27.84 0.39 -2.21
C ALA A 55 -26.54 1.21 -2.33
N GLY A 56 -26.60 2.52 -2.03
CA GLY A 56 -25.42 3.39 -2.03
C GLY A 56 -24.37 2.99 -0.97
N SER A 57 -24.81 2.51 0.20
CA SER A 57 -23.91 2.04 1.25
C SER A 57 -23.17 0.75 0.87
N LEU A 58 -23.82 -0.15 0.12
CA LEU A 58 -23.19 -1.37 -0.39
C LEU A 58 -22.14 -1.05 -1.48
N GLU A 59 -22.49 -0.20 -2.46
CA GLU A 59 -21.52 0.25 -3.49
C GLU A 59 -20.32 0.95 -2.87
N GLN A 60 -20.53 1.81 -1.87
CA GLN A 60 -19.44 2.47 -1.15
C GLN A 60 -18.56 1.47 -0.41
N PHE A 61 -19.15 0.45 0.22
CA PHE A 61 -18.40 -0.61 0.89
C PHE A 61 -17.56 -1.44 -0.08
N GLU A 62 -18.13 -1.83 -1.22
CA GLU A 62 -17.39 -2.58 -2.26
C GLU A 62 -16.20 -1.77 -2.80
N ASN A 63 -16.41 -0.48 -3.06
CA ASN A 63 -15.34 0.44 -3.47
C ASN A 63 -14.27 0.56 -2.38
N ASN A 64 -14.66 0.76 -1.11
CA ASN A 64 -13.73 0.83 0.00
C ASN A 64 -12.95 -0.48 0.17
N ASN A 65 -13.58 -1.63 -0.05
CA ASN A 65 -12.92 -2.93 0.03
C ASN A 65 -11.83 -3.09 -1.02
N ALA A 66 -12.13 -2.74 -2.28
CA ALA A 66 -11.13 -2.76 -3.35
C ALA A 66 -9.96 -1.80 -3.09
N GLU A 67 -10.25 -0.61 -2.53
CA GLU A 67 -9.24 0.38 -2.14
C GLU A 67 -8.38 -0.12 -0.97
N VAL A 68 -8.98 -0.74 0.05
CA VAL A 68 -8.25 -1.36 1.17
C VAL A 68 -7.27 -2.41 0.65
N GLU A 69 -7.73 -3.35 -0.18
CA GLU A 69 -6.87 -4.40 -0.75
C GLU A 69 -5.71 -3.80 -1.58
N ASN A 70 -5.93 -2.67 -2.26
CA ASN A 70 -4.89 -1.98 -3.01
C ASN A 70 -3.84 -1.35 -2.08
N LEU A 71 -4.30 -0.58 -1.10
CA LEU A 71 -3.46 0.09 -0.12
C LEU A 71 -2.70 -0.90 0.75
N GLU A 72 -3.28 -2.06 1.08
CA GLU A 72 -2.58 -3.13 1.80
C GLU A 72 -1.42 -3.70 1.00
N ARG A 73 -1.63 -3.96 -0.30
CA ARG A 73 -0.56 -4.39 -1.20
C ARG A 73 0.54 -3.33 -1.23
N GLN A 74 0.18 -2.07 -1.45
CA GLN A 74 1.14 -0.96 -1.46
C GLN A 74 1.90 -0.82 -0.13
N LEU A 75 1.22 -0.97 1.02
CA LEU A 75 1.87 -0.93 2.33
C LEU A 75 2.88 -2.08 2.48
N LYS A 76 2.53 -3.27 1.98
CA LYS A 76 3.43 -4.42 1.96
C LYS A 76 4.63 -4.17 1.06
N ASP A 77 4.44 -3.62 -0.14
CA ASP A 77 5.50 -3.20 -1.05
C ASP A 77 6.50 -2.25 -0.36
N VAL A 78 5.98 -1.21 0.30
CA VAL A 78 6.80 -0.20 0.98
C VAL A 78 7.56 -0.79 2.16
N LYS A 79 6.92 -1.65 2.97
CA LYS A 79 7.58 -2.34 4.09
C LYS A 79 8.70 -3.26 3.61
N ASP A 80 8.46 -4.02 2.54
CA ASP A 80 9.45 -4.90 1.93
C ASP A 80 10.65 -4.10 1.38
N ALA A 81 10.39 -2.99 0.70
CA ALA A 81 11.42 -2.09 0.22
C ALA A 81 12.28 -1.50 1.36
N LEU A 82 11.66 -1.08 2.46
CA LEU A 82 12.36 -0.62 3.66
C LEU A 82 13.23 -1.73 4.27
N GLU A 83 12.70 -2.95 4.39
CA GLU A 83 13.45 -4.10 4.89
C GLU A 83 14.66 -4.43 4.00
N LYS A 84 14.50 -4.36 2.67
CA LYS A 84 15.60 -4.52 1.71
C LYS A 84 16.67 -3.43 1.86
N ILE A 85 16.29 -2.21 2.21
CA ILE A 85 17.26 -1.14 2.52
C ILE A 85 18.08 -1.51 3.75
N GLU A 86 17.43 -2.04 4.80
CA GLU A 86 18.13 -2.46 6.04
C GLU A 86 19.03 -3.67 5.82
N ASN A 87 18.60 -4.61 4.95
CA ASN A 87 19.38 -5.79 4.58
C ASN A 87 20.46 -5.51 3.50
N GLY A 88 20.48 -4.31 2.92
CA GLY A 88 21.43 -3.94 1.86
C GLY A 88 21.16 -4.60 0.50
N THR A 89 19.94 -5.10 0.27
CA THR A 89 19.49 -5.75 -0.98
C THR A 89 18.51 -4.89 -1.78
N TYR A 90 18.35 -3.62 -1.39
CA TYR A 90 17.47 -2.67 -2.08
C TYR A 90 17.94 -2.40 -3.51
N GLY A 91 16.97 -2.26 -4.42
CA GLY A 91 17.25 -2.01 -5.83
C GLY A 91 17.68 -3.26 -6.59
N VAL A 92 17.34 -4.46 -6.12
CA VAL A 92 17.56 -5.72 -6.85
C VAL A 92 16.21 -6.29 -7.30
N CYS A 93 16.11 -6.61 -8.59
CA CYS A 93 14.92 -7.17 -9.20
C CYS A 93 14.65 -8.59 -8.65
N GLU A 94 13.45 -8.83 -8.13
CA GLU A 94 13.07 -10.15 -7.58
C GLU A 94 12.95 -11.26 -8.64
N VAL A 95 12.70 -10.89 -9.90
CA VAL A 95 12.57 -11.85 -11.01
C VAL A 95 13.92 -12.14 -11.67
N GLY A 96 14.62 -11.10 -12.13
CA GLY A 96 15.89 -11.23 -12.86
C GLY A 96 17.16 -11.22 -11.99
N GLY A 97 17.10 -10.78 -10.73
CA GLY A 97 18.27 -10.62 -9.86
C GLY A 97 19.21 -9.47 -10.25
N GLU A 98 18.88 -8.71 -11.30
CA GLU A 98 19.62 -7.55 -11.77
C GLU A 98 19.28 -6.28 -10.99
N GLU A 99 20.13 -5.26 -11.09
CA GLU A 99 19.89 -3.95 -10.48
C GLU A 99 18.67 -3.27 -11.13
N ILE A 100 17.76 -2.75 -10.31
CA ILE A 100 16.61 -1.95 -10.75
C ILE A 100 17.13 -0.57 -11.15
N GLU A 101 16.68 -0.09 -12.30
CA GLU A 101 17.10 1.20 -12.82
C GLU A 101 16.73 2.34 -11.86
N GLU A 102 17.69 3.23 -11.57
CA GLU A 102 17.49 4.34 -10.61
C GLU A 102 16.28 5.22 -10.97
N ASP A 103 16.09 5.53 -12.25
CA ASP A 103 14.91 6.26 -12.74
C ASP A 103 13.58 5.54 -12.44
N ARG A 104 13.58 4.19 -12.44
CA ARG A 104 12.41 3.42 -12.02
C ARG A 104 12.19 3.55 -10.52
N LEU A 105 13.23 3.46 -9.70
CA LEU A 105 13.12 3.64 -8.25
C LEU A 105 12.71 5.08 -7.90
N MET A 106 13.16 6.08 -8.65
CA MET A 106 12.71 7.47 -8.50
C MET A 106 11.22 7.65 -8.83
N ALA A 107 10.71 6.92 -9.83
CA ALA A 107 9.29 6.95 -10.17
C ALA A 107 8.43 6.13 -9.20
N ASN A 108 8.94 4.98 -8.75
CA ASN A 108 8.30 4.11 -7.78
C ASN A 108 9.37 3.50 -6.84
N PRO A 109 9.53 4.04 -5.63
CA PRO A 109 10.58 3.61 -4.70
C PRO A 109 10.32 2.24 -4.09
N SER A 110 9.09 1.73 -4.16
CA SER A 110 8.73 0.39 -3.71
C SER A 110 8.73 -0.64 -4.85
N ALA A 111 9.33 -0.31 -6.00
CA ALA A 111 9.38 -1.22 -7.14
C ALA A 111 10.16 -2.51 -6.80
N ARG A 112 9.51 -3.65 -7.08
CA ARG A 112 10.06 -5.01 -6.87
C ARG A 112 10.88 -5.57 -8.04
N THR A 113 10.72 -5.01 -9.23
CA THR A 113 11.29 -5.56 -10.47
C THR A 113 12.05 -4.49 -11.26
N CYS A 114 12.90 -4.88 -12.22
CA CYS A 114 13.52 -3.98 -13.20
C CYS A 114 12.58 -3.75 -14.39
N LYS A 115 12.79 -2.70 -15.22
CA LYS A 115 11.83 -2.32 -16.29
C LYS A 115 11.51 -3.47 -17.26
N SER A 116 12.41 -4.43 -17.43
CA SER A 116 12.18 -5.63 -18.25
C SER A 116 11.18 -6.63 -17.66
N HIS A 117 10.89 -6.55 -16.36
CA HIS A 117 10.03 -7.47 -15.60
C HIS A 117 8.86 -6.73 -14.90
N MET A 118 8.41 -5.60 -15.48
CA MET A 118 7.21 -4.87 -15.03
C MET A 118 5.92 -5.61 -15.42
#